data_AF-A0A7L3AJ35-F1
#
_entry.id   AF-A0A7L3AJ35-F1
#
_cell.length_a   1.000
_cell.length_b   1.000
_cell.length_c   1.000
_cell.angle_alpha   90.00
_cell.angle_beta   90.00
_cell.angle_gamma   90.00
#
_symmetry.space_group_name_H-M   'P 1'
#
loop_
_entity.id
_entity.type
_entity.pdbx_description
1 polymer ?
#
loop_
_entity_poly.entity_id
_entity_poly.type
_entity_poly.pdbx_seq_one_letter_code
_entity_poly.pdbx_strand_id
1 'polypeptide(L)'
;EEEEEEDEDDNMSTVLRLRTKMPWKTCWRYLTSGGFFLLFLMIFSKLLKHSVIVAIDYWLATWTSMDNAKEVRNADDAKSTDKVGHTYHVAVFSILSGAGIVLCLITSLTVEWMGLTAAKNLHHNLLNKIILGPIRFFDTTPLGLILNRFSADTNIIDQHIPPTLESLTRSTLLCLSAIGMISYATPWFLVALVPLGIAFYFIQKYFRVASKDLQELDDSTQLPLLCHFSETAEGLTTIRAF
;
A
#
# COMPACT_ATOMS: atom_id res chain seq x y z
N GLU A 1 8.05 32.40 26.46
CA GLU A 1 6.60 32.15 26.40
C GLU A 1 6.09 32.55 25.03
N GLU A 2 5.78 33.82 24.69
CA GLU A 2 5.32 34.18 23.33
C GLU A 2 6.30 33.79 22.18
N GLU A 3 7.62 34.00 22.34
CA GLU A 3 8.62 33.59 21.33
C GLU A 3 8.80 32.06 21.24
N GLU A 4 8.50 31.31 22.31
CA GLU A 4 8.62 29.84 22.29
C GLU A 4 7.39 29.18 21.62
N GLU A 5 6.22 29.80 21.72
CA GLU A 5 4.99 29.33 21.06
C GLU A 5 5.00 29.62 19.55
N GLU A 6 5.50 30.78 19.11
CA GLU A 6 5.68 31.08 17.68
C GLU A 6 6.66 30.10 17.00
N ASP A 7 7.75 29.74 17.69
CA ASP A 7 8.74 28.77 17.18
C ASP A 7 8.16 27.33 17.09
N GLU A 8 7.24 26.95 17.98
CA GLU A 8 6.56 25.64 17.92
C GLU A 8 5.52 25.56 16.79
N ASP A 9 4.76 26.64 16.55
CA ASP A 9 3.77 26.74 15.46
C ASP A 9 4.44 26.74 14.07
N ASP A 10 5.54 27.48 13.91
CA ASP A 10 6.31 27.50 12.66
C ASP A 10 6.99 26.15 12.38
N ASN A 11 7.43 25.45 13.43
CA ASN A 11 8.00 24.11 13.31
C ASN A 11 6.91 23.07 12.96
N MET A 12 5.73 23.13 13.59
CA MET A 12 4.60 22.25 13.30
C MET A 12 4.11 22.41 11.86
N SER A 13 3.96 23.65 11.38
CA SER A 13 3.54 23.96 10.01
C SER A 13 4.57 23.49 8.95
N THR A 14 5.87 23.60 9.28
CA THR A 14 6.97 23.13 8.43
C THR A 14 7.05 21.61 8.39
N VAL A 15 6.83 20.94 9.52
CA VAL A 15 6.79 19.47 9.64
C VAL A 15 5.58 18.87 8.88
N LEU A 16 4.43 19.55 8.89
CA LEU A 16 3.25 19.15 8.11
C LEU A 16 3.43 19.38 6.60
N ARG A 17 4.02 20.51 6.16
CA ARG A 17 4.32 20.77 4.72
C ARG A 17 5.25 19.73 4.08
N LEU A 18 6.09 19.07 4.87
CA LEU A 18 6.98 18.00 4.39
C LEU A 18 6.26 16.66 4.15
N ARG A 19 5.02 16.48 4.63
CA ARG A 19 4.27 15.22 4.58
C ARG A 19 3.68 14.91 3.19
N THR A 20 3.51 15.88 2.30
CA THR A 20 2.77 15.72 1.02
C THR A 20 3.58 15.18 -0.15
N LYS A 21 4.89 14.99 0.01
CA LYS A 21 5.72 14.28 -0.99
C LYS A 21 6.49 13.17 -0.30
N MET A 22 5.98 11.94 -0.33
CA MET A 22 6.84 10.78 -0.13
C MET A 22 7.61 10.55 -1.43
N PRO A 23 8.90 10.95 -1.54
CA PRO A 23 9.66 10.65 -2.73
C PRO A 23 9.79 9.12 -2.82
N TRP A 24 9.63 8.57 -4.02
CA TRP A 24 9.81 7.13 -4.29
C TRP A 24 11.14 6.59 -3.72
N LYS A 25 12.15 7.45 -3.64
CA LYS A 25 13.46 7.17 -3.03
C LYS A 25 13.37 6.81 -1.54
N THR A 26 12.48 7.41 -0.76
CA THR A 26 12.29 7.11 0.67
C THR A 26 11.60 5.77 0.86
N CYS A 27 10.55 5.51 0.07
CA CYS A 27 9.92 4.20 0.01
C CYS A 27 10.93 3.11 -0.35
N TRP A 28 11.75 3.35 -1.36
CA TRP A 28 12.81 2.42 -1.77
C TRP A 28 13.85 2.19 -0.69
N ARG A 29 14.27 3.25 0.02
CA ARG A 29 15.19 3.12 1.16
C ARG A 29 14.58 2.28 2.27
N TYR A 30 13.32 2.52 2.64
CA TYR A 30 12.59 1.73 3.63
C TYR A 30 12.54 0.24 3.26
N LEU A 31 12.12 -0.05 2.03
CA LEU A 31 12.07 -1.40 1.46
C LEU A 31 13.44 -2.09 1.45
N THR A 32 14.50 -1.35 1.13
CA THR A 32 15.86 -1.89 1.08
C THR A 32 16.47 -2.07 2.47
N SER A 33 16.02 -1.29 3.47
CA SER A 33 16.45 -1.42 4.88
C SER A 33 16.09 -2.78 5.48
N GLY A 34 15.03 -3.45 5.00
CA GLY A 34 14.71 -4.83 5.39
C GLY A 34 15.62 -5.90 4.79
N GLY A 35 16.51 -5.53 3.85
CA GLY A 35 17.44 -6.44 3.19
C GLY A 35 16.95 -6.91 1.82
N PHE A 36 17.89 -6.97 0.87
CA PHE A 36 17.57 -7.28 -0.53
C PHE A 36 16.96 -8.68 -0.72
N PHE A 37 17.41 -9.67 0.06
CA PHE A 37 16.90 -11.03 0.00
C PHE A 37 15.43 -11.13 0.42
N LEU A 38 15.07 -10.54 1.56
CA LEU A 38 13.67 -10.52 2.02
C LEU A 38 12.78 -9.75 1.04
N LEU A 39 13.31 -8.70 0.39
CA LEU A 39 12.56 -7.90 -0.57
C LEU A 39 12.27 -8.71 -1.83
N PHE A 40 13.27 -9.41 -2.33
CA PHE A 40 13.10 -10.34 -3.44
C PHE A 40 12.06 -11.43 -3.09
N LEU A 41 12.17 -12.04 -1.91
CA LEU A 41 11.22 -13.06 -1.43
C LEU A 41 9.79 -12.52 -1.31
N MET A 42 9.63 -11.28 -0.81
CA MET A 42 8.34 -10.60 -0.72
C MET A 42 7.71 -10.36 -2.09
N ILE A 43 8.49 -9.83 -3.05
CA ILE A 43 8.00 -9.59 -4.42
C ILE A 43 7.64 -10.92 -5.08
N PHE A 44 8.50 -11.93 -4.97
CA PHE A 44 8.29 -13.25 -5.55
C PHE A 44 7.02 -13.93 -5.00
N SER A 45 6.84 -13.94 -3.67
CA SER A 45 5.64 -14.52 -3.04
C SER A 45 4.36 -13.80 -3.45
N LYS A 46 4.35 -12.46 -3.53
CA LYS A 46 3.21 -11.67 -4.01
C LYS A 46 2.86 -12.02 -5.46
N LEU A 47 3.86 -12.12 -6.35
CA LEU A 47 3.66 -12.51 -7.76
C LEU A 47 3.12 -13.93 -7.88
N LEU A 48 3.69 -14.89 -7.16
CA LEU A 48 3.27 -16.29 -7.19
C LEU A 48 1.83 -16.44 -6.68
N LYS A 49 1.50 -15.82 -5.54
CA LYS A 49 0.13 -15.78 -5.01
C LYS A 49 -0.85 -15.20 -6.03
N HIS A 50 -0.50 -14.09 -6.67
CA HIS A 50 -1.36 -13.44 -7.65
C HIS A 50 -1.56 -14.32 -8.90
N SER A 51 -0.49 -14.95 -9.37
CA SER A 51 -0.55 -15.91 -10.49
C SER A 51 -1.49 -17.07 -10.20
N VAL A 52 -1.46 -17.62 -8.97
CA VAL A 52 -2.35 -18.71 -8.57
C VAL A 52 -3.81 -18.26 -8.52
N ILE A 53 -4.09 -17.05 -8.01
CA ILE A 53 -5.46 -16.50 -8.01
C ILE A 53 -6.00 -16.39 -9.45
N VAL A 54 -5.22 -15.83 -10.37
CA VAL A 54 -5.62 -15.75 -11.78
C VAL A 54 -5.83 -17.13 -12.40
N ALA A 55 -4.98 -18.10 -12.04
CA ALA A 55 -5.14 -19.49 -12.51
C ALA A 55 -6.42 -20.15 -11.97
N ILE A 56 -6.81 -19.86 -10.72
CA ILE A 56 -8.09 -20.32 -10.13
C ILE A 56 -9.27 -19.75 -10.93
N ASP A 57 -9.28 -18.45 -11.19
CA ASP A 57 -10.35 -17.79 -11.93
C ASP A 57 -10.44 -18.31 -13.37
N TYR A 58 -9.29 -18.48 -14.04
CA TYR A 58 -9.22 -19.03 -15.39
C TYR A 58 -9.70 -20.49 -15.45
N TRP A 59 -9.28 -21.31 -14.50
CA TRP A 59 -9.69 -22.71 -14.41
C TRP A 59 -11.20 -22.83 -14.19
N LEU A 60 -11.73 -22.01 -13.27
CA LEU A 60 -13.17 -21.95 -12.99
C LEU A 60 -13.96 -21.56 -14.26
N ALA A 61 -13.53 -20.52 -14.97
CA ALA A 61 -14.16 -20.09 -16.22
C ALA A 61 -14.16 -21.20 -17.29
N THR A 62 -13.04 -21.91 -17.43
CA THR A 62 -12.91 -23.03 -18.38
C THR A 62 -13.81 -24.19 -17.99
N TRP A 63 -13.82 -24.58 -16.71
CA TRP A 63 -14.68 -25.65 -16.19
C TRP A 63 -16.16 -25.35 -16.41
N THR A 64 -16.63 -24.16 -16.03
CA THR A 64 -18.03 -23.74 -16.22
C THR A 64 -18.42 -23.70 -17.71
N SER A 65 -17.53 -23.23 -18.59
CA SER A 65 -17.80 -23.22 -20.04
C SER A 65 -17.98 -24.62 -20.62
N MET A 66 -17.20 -25.59 -20.14
CA MET A 66 -17.26 -26.98 -20.61
C MET A 66 -18.47 -27.71 -20.05
N ASP A 67 -18.89 -27.39 -18.82
CA ASP A 67 -20.11 -27.94 -18.21
C ASP A 67 -21.37 -27.45 -18.93
N ASN A 68 -21.47 -26.13 -19.17
CA ASN A 68 -22.57 -25.53 -19.95
C ASN A 68 -22.66 -26.11 -21.38
N ALA A 69 -21.52 -26.34 -22.03
CA ALA A 69 -21.49 -26.92 -23.38
C ALA A 69 -21.93 -28.39 -23.42
N LYS A 70 -21.74 -29.15 -22.33
CA LYS A 70 -22.21 -30.53 -22.19
C LYS A 70 -23.70 -30.58 -21.88
N GLU A 71 -24.21 -29.69 -21.03
CA GLU A 71 -25.64 -29.60 -20.71
C GLU A 71 -26.50 -29.35 -21.97
N VAL A 72 -26.03 -28.50 -22.88
CA VAL A 72 -26.71 -28.23 -24.17
C VAL A 72 -26.67 -29.43 -25.13
N ARG A 73 -25.66 -30.30 -25.03
CA ARG A 73 -25.45 -31.42 -25.98
C ARG A 73 -26.08 -32.74 -25.54
N ASN A 74 -26.26 -32.95 -24.24
CA ASN A 74 -26.69 -34.24 -23.70
C ASN A 74 -28.07 -34.13 -23.02
N ALA A 75 -29.13 -34.03 -23.84
CA ALA A 75 -30.50 -34.32 -23.38
C ALA A 75 -30.76 -35.84 -23.30
N ASP A 76 -30.01 -36.65 -24.06
CA ASP A 76 -30.14 -38.10 -24.10
C ASP A 76 -28.76 -38.78 -23.96
N ASP A 77 -28.65 -39.64 -22.95
CA ASP A 77 -27.60 -40.66 -22.73
C ASP A 77 -26.14 -40.24 -22.41
N ALA A 78 -25.77 -40.34 -21.11
CA ALA A 78 -24.49 -40.89 -20.60
C ALA A 78 -24.25 -40.52 -19.11
N LYS A 79 -24.89 -41.21 -18.16
CA LYS A 79 -24.84 -40.88 -16.71
C LYS A 79 -23.63 -41.43 -15.94
N SER A 80 -22.78 -42.25 -16.56
CA SER A 80 -21.69 -43.00 -15.89
C SER A 80 -20.29 -42.43 -16.16
N THR A 81 -20.00 -41.95 -17.36
CA THR A 81 -18.66 -41.41 -17.73
C THR A 81 -18.42 -39.99 -17.22
N ASP A 82 -19.49 -39.22 -16.99
CA ASP A 82 -19.40 -37.80 -16.62
C ASP A 82 -18.93 -37.58 -15.17
N LYS A 83 -19.18 -38.55 -14.28
CA LYS A 83 -18.77 -38.49 -12.87
C LYS A 83 -17.24 -38.47 -12.70
N VAL A 84 -16.51 -39.20 -13.53
CA VAL A 84 -15.04 -39.29 -13.46
C VAL A 84 -14.41 -37.96 -13.92
N GLY A 85 -14.95 -37.36 -14.99
CA GLY A 85 -14.51 -36.05 -15.47
C GLY A 85 -14.78 -34.93 -14.47
N HIS A 86 -15.98 -34.90 -13.88
CA HIS A 86 -16.34 -33.91 -12.86
C HIS A 86 -15.46 -34.01 -11.61
N THR A 87 -15.17 -35.23 -11.15
CA THR A 87 -14.30 -35.46 -9.97
C THR A 87 -12.88 -34.95 -10.20
N TYR A 88 -12.34 -35.10 -11.42
CA TYR A 88 -11.02 -34.56 -11.77
C TYR A 88 -10.96 -33.02 -11.72
N HIS A 89 -11.96 -32.33 -12.29
CA HIS A 89 -11.98 -30.86 -12.32
C HIS A 89 -12.10 -30.26 -10.90
N VAL A 90 -12.94 -30.87 -10.06
CA VAL A 90 -13.09 -30.50 -8.65
C VAL A 90 -11.80 -30.75 -7.86
N ALA A 91 -11.11 -31.87 -8.12
CA ALA A 91 -9.83 -32.17 -7.47
C ALA A 91 -8.74 -31.14 -7.83
N VAL A 92 -8.61 -30.78 -9.10
CA VAL A 92 -7.67 -29.75 -9.56
C VAL A 92 -7.99 -28.40 -8.92
N PHE A 93 -9.26 -27.99 -8.93
CA PHE A 93 -9.69 -26.74 -8.30
C PHE A 93 -9.41 -26.70 -6.79
N SER A 94 -9.65 -27.82 -6.10
CA SER A 94 -9.36 -27.96 -4.67
C SER A 94 -7.87 -27.82 -4.35
N ILE A 95 -7.00 -28.46 -5.14
CA ILE A 95 -5.54 -28.34 -4.99
C ILE A 95 -5.08 -26.90 -5.25
N LEU A 96 -5.61 -26.27 -6.31
CA LEU A 96 -5.24 -24.90 -6.69
C LEU A 96 -5.69 -23.90 -5.63
N SER A 97 -6.90 -24.07 -5.09
CA SER A 97 -7.44 -23.27 -3.98
C SER A 97 -6.63 -23.46 -2.70
N GLY A 98 -6.28 -24.70 -2.36
CA GLY A 98 -5.40 -25.02 -1.23
C GLY A 98 -4.02 -24.36 -1.36
N ALA A 99 -3.41 -24.44 -2.55
CA ALA A 99 -2.15 -23.75 -2.85
C ALA A 99 -2.29 -22.23 -2.72
N GLY A 100 -3.39 -21.65 -3.18
CA GLY A 100 -3.70 -20.23 -3.04
C GLY A 100 -3.77 -19.78 -1.58
N ILE A 101 -4.43 -20.56 -0.72
CA ILE A 101 -4.52 -20.29 0.73
C ILE A 101 -3.13 -20.35 1.37
N VAL A 102 -2.35 -21.39 1.09
CA VAL A 102 -0.99 -21.55 1.62
C VAL A 102 -0.09 -20.40 1.17
N LEU A 103 -0.13 -20.02 -0.11
CA LEU A 103 0.62 -18.87 -0.62
C LEU A 103 0.16 -17.55 -0.03
N CYS A 104 -1.14 -17.41 0.26
CA CYS A 104 -1.67 -16.25 0.97
C CYS A 104 -1.05 -16.14 2.37
N LEU A 105 -1.02 -17.24 3.14
CA LEU A 105 -0.39 -17.28 4.46
C LEU A 105 1.11 -16.97 4.40
N ILE A 106 1.85 -17.61 3.48
CA ILE A 106 3.29 -17.35 3.29
C ILE A 106 3.53 -15.87 2.97
N THR A 107 2.70 -15.30 2.10
CA THR A 107 2.81 -13.89 1.73
C THR A 107 2.56 -12.97 2.91
N SER A 108 1.51 -13.23 3.71
CA SER A 108 1.21 -12.41 4.91
C SER A 108 2.36 -12.45 5.91
N LEU A 109 2.88 -13.64 6.22
CA LEU A 109 4.02 -13.82 7.12
C LEU A 109 5.28 -13.12 6.59
N THR A 110 5.55 -13.22 5.29
CA THR A 110 6.72 -12.57 4.67
C THR A 110 6.63 -11.05 4.74
N VAL A 111 5.43 -10.47 4.55
CA VAL A 111 5.21 -9.02 4.64
C VAL A 111 5.38 -8.54 6.08
N GLU A 112 4.81 -9.23 7.06
CA GLU A 112 4.95 -8.88 8.47
C GLU A 112 6.42 -8.97 8.93
N TRP A 113 7.10 -10.06 8.58
CA TRP A 113 8.53 -10.22 8.89
C TRP A 113 9.40 -9.17 8.22
N MET A 114 9.10 -8.82 6.96
CA MET A 114 9.79 -7.74 6.26
C MET A 114 9.58 -6.40 6.96
N GLY A 115 8.32 -6.05 7.30
CA GLY A 115 7.99 -4.81 8.00
C GLY A 115 8.72 -4.68 9.33
N LEU A 116 8.70 -5.75 10.15
CA LEU A 116 9.41 -5.80 11.42
C LEU A 116 10.93 -5.66 11.24
N THR A 117 11.51 -6.33 10.25
CA THR A 117 12.96 -6.25 9.97
C THR A 117 13.35 -4.86 9.49
N ALA A 118 12.55 -4.26 8.60
CA ALA A 118 12.76 -2.92 8.08
C ALA A 118 12.67 -1.87 9.21
N ALA A 119 11.64 -1.94 10.05
CA ALA A 119 11.45 -1.06 11.22
C ALA A 119 12.64 -1.15 12.18
N LYS A 120 13.04 -2.38 12.57
CA LYS A 120 14.17 -2.61 13.46
C LYS A 120 15.48 -2.07 12.88
N ASN A 121 15.74 -2.33 11.60
CA ASN A 121 16.95 -1.83 10.94
C ASN A 121 16.94 -0.31 10.78
N LEU A 122 15.78 0.30 10.50
CA LEU A 122 15.64 1.75 10.41
C LEU A 122 15.93 2.40 11.75
N HIS A 123 15.29 1.91 12.82
CA HIS A 123 15.50 2.42 14.18
C HIS A 123 16.95 2.24 14.64
N HIS A 124 17.58 1.09 14.37
CA HIS A 124 18.97 0.85 14.74
C HIS A 124 19.94 1.76 13.97
N ASN A 125 19.71 1.97 12.66
CA ASN A 125 20.51 2.89 11.87
C ASN A 125 20.35 4.35 12.34
N LEU A 126 19.12 4.76 12.66
CA LEU A 126 18.85 6.11 13.17
C LEU A 126 19.54 6.33 14.52
N LEU A 127 19.44 5.37 15.44
CA LEU A 127 20.11 5.39 16.74
C LEU A 127 21.64 5.48 16.60
N ASN A 128 22.22 4.62 15.76
CA ASN A 128 23.66 4.61 15.56
C ASN A 128 24.18 5.94 14.98
N LYS A 129 23.43 6.54 14.04
CA LYS A 129 23.79 7.84 13.45
C LYS A 129 23.73 8.98 14.45
N ILE A 130 22.79 8.94 15.39
CA ILE A 130 22.62 10.00 16.38
C ILE A 130 23.65 9.88 17.50
N ILE A 131 23.92 8.67 18.00
CA ILE A 131 24.97 8.45 19.01
C ILE A 131 26.36 8.87 18.50
N LEU A 132 26.64 8.64 17.21
CA LEU A 132 27.90 9.05 16.57
C LEU A 132 27.90 10.52 16.09
N GLY A 133 26.83 11.28 16.36
CA GLY A 133 26.68 12.67 15.93
C GLY A 133 27.59 13.64 16.70
N PRO A 134 28.01 14.76 16.09
CA PRO A 134 28.79 15.77 16.78
C PRO A 134 27.96 16.47 17.86
N ILE A 135 28.57 16.86 18.99
CA ILE A 135 27.89 17.56 20.10
C ILE A 135 27.16 18.82 19.60
N ARG A 136 27.76 19.54 18.64
CA ARG A 136 27.15 20.72 18.00
C ARG A 136 25.76 20.47 17.40
N PHE A 137 25.46 19.24 16.95
CA PHE A 137 24.12 18.89 16.46
C PHE A 137 23.09 18.90 17.59
N PHE A 138 23.47 18.48 18.79
CA PHE A 138 22.60 18.47 19.97
C PHE A 138 22.44 19.87 20.58
N ASP A 139 23.42 20.75 20.40
CA ASP A 139 23.30 22.15 20.83
C ASP A 139 22.36 22.97 19.92
N THR A 140 22.32 22.65 18.62
CA THR A 140 21.49 23.39 17.65
C THR A 140 20.10 22.80 17.45
N THR A 141 19.88 21.54 17.85
CA THR A 141 18.62 20.82 17.58
C THR A 141 17.95 20.47 18.90
N PRO A 142 16.72 20.95 19.15
CA PRO A 142 16.04 20.67 20.41
C PRO A 142 15.80 19.17 20.57
N LEU A 143 16.00 18.67 21.79
CA LEU A 143 15.80 17.25 22.14
C LEU A 143 14.38 16.76 21.81
N GLY A 144 13.37 17.63 21.95
CA GLY A 144 11.98 17.33 21.60
C GLY A 144 11.79 16.92 20.14
N LEU A 145 12.48 17.59 19.20
CA LEU A 145 12.40 17.29 17.78
C LEU A 145 13.04 15.93 17.44
N ILE A 146 14.14 15.60 18.11
CA ILE A 146 14.82 14.31 17.96
C ILE A 146 13.90 13.19 18.45
N LEU A 147 13.28 13.39 19.63
CA LEU A 147 12.32 12.43 20.20
C LEU A 147 11.09 12.25 19.30
N ASN A 148 10.57 13.35 18.75
CA ASN A 148 9.42 13.33 17.84
C ASN A 148 9.73 12.53 16.55
N ARG A 149 10.94 12.67 16.00
CA ARG A 149 11.39 11.86 14.84
C ARG A 149 11.53 10.37 15.16
N PHE A 150 12.02 10.03 16.34
CA PHE A 150 12.12 8.62 16.76
C PHE A 150 10.76 7.99 17.06
N SER A 151 9.83 8.77 17.60
CA SER A 151 8.53 8.29 18.03
C SER A 151 7.48 8.45 16.94
N ALA A 152 7.02 9.68 16.69
CA ALA A 152 5.90 9.96 15.81
C ALA A 152 6.23 9.64 14.34
N ASP A 153 7.35 10.16 13.81
CA ASP A 153 7.66 9.98 12.39
C ASP A 153 7.95 8.52 12.04
N THR A 154 8.71 7.81 12.90
CA THR A 154 9.01 6.39 12.69
C THR A 154 7.73 5.56 12.78
N ASN A 155 6.85 5.84 13.74
CA ASN A 155 5.56 5.16 13.86
C ASN A 155 4.66 5.41 12.63
N ILE A 156 4.60 6.64 12.11
CA ILE A 156 3.83 6.96 10.90
C ILE A 156 4.37 6.17 9.70
N ILE A 157 5.69 6.14 9.52
CA ILE A 157 6.34 5.41 8.43
C ILE A 157 6.02 3.92 8.52
N ASP A 158 6.17 3.31 9.69
CA ASP A 158 5.96 1.88 9.89
C ASP A 158 4.48 1.47 9.80
N GLN A 159 3.54 2.34 10.20
CA GLN A 159 2.11 2.02 10.13
C GLN A 159 1.49 2.33 8.76
N HIS A 160 1.92 3.38 8.07
CA HIS A 160 1.28 3.79 6.81
C HIS A 160 1.94 3.24 5.55
N ILE A 161 3.27 3.08 5.52
CA ILE A 161 3.98 2.66 4.29
C ILE A 161 3.64 1.21 3.89
N PRO A 162 3.76 0.20 4.78
CA PRO A 162 3.47 -1.19 4.42
C PRO A 162 2.06 -1.43 3.84
N PRO A 163 0.96 -0.99 4.49
CA PRO A 163 -0.38 -1.23 3.95
C PRO A 163 -0.64 -0.45 2.66
N THR A 164 -0.10 0.76 2.52
CA THR A 164 -0.24 1.55 1.29
C THR A 164 0.46 0.86 0.11
N LEU A 165 1.68 0.35 0.33
CA LEU A 165 2.42 -0.38 -0.69
C LEU A 165 1.77 -1.71 -1.04
N GLU A 166 1.23 -2.42 -0.05
CA GLU A 166 0.47 -3.64 -0.29
C GLU A 166 -0.76 -3.35 -1.15
N SER A 167 -1.55 -2.33 -0.79
CA SER A 167 -2.75 -1.94 -1.54
C SER A 167 -2.42 -1.52 -2.97
N LEU A 168 -1.34 -0.74 -3.16
CA LEU A 168 -0.86 -0.32 -4.47
C LEU A 168 -0.42 -1.53 -5.31
N THR A 169 0.38 -2.43 -4.74
CA THR A 169 0.87 -3.63 -5.43
C THR A 169 -0.29 -4.56 -5.79
N ARG A 170 -1.24 -4.75 -4.88
CA ARG A 170 -2.45 -5.55 -5.13
C ARG A 170 -3.28 -4.95 -6.27
N SER A 171 -3.55 -3.66 -6.22
CA SER A 171 -4.40 -2.98 -7.22
C SER A 171 -3.74 -2.96 -8.61
N THR A 172 -2.43 -2.72 -8.66
CA THR A 172 -1.67 -2.76 -9.93
C THR A 172 -1.64 -4.17 -10.52
N LEU A 173 -1.35 -5.20 -9.72
CA LEU A 173 -1.34 -6.58 -10.20
C LEU A 173 -2.73 -7.04 -10.69
N LEU A 174 -3.81 -6.68 -9.97
CA LEU A 174 -5.18 -6.98 -10.39
C LEU A 174 -5.54 -6.29 -11.71
N CYS A 175 -5.13 -5.03 -11.87
CA CYS A 175 -5.34 -4.29 -13.11
C CYS A 175 -4.57 -4.93 -14.27
N LEU A 176 -3.29 -5.23 -14.09
CA LEU A 176 -2.46 -5.90 -15.10
C LEU A 176 -3.02 -7.27 -15.47
N SER A 177 -3.46 -8.07 -14.50
CA SER A 177 -4.04 -9.39 -14.78
C SER A 177 -5.35 -9.30 -15.53
N ALA A 178 -6.22 -8.35 -15.18
CA ALA A 178 -7.49 -8.13 -15.87
C ALA A 178 -7.24 -7.74 -17.34
N ILE A 179 -6.33 -6.78 -17.57
CA ILE A 179 -5.91 -6.38 -18.91
C ILE A 179 -5.33 -7.57 -19.67
N GLY A 180 -4.46 -8.37 -19.04
CA GLY A 180 -3.86 -9.56 -19.63
C GLY A 180 -4.90 -10.62 -20.04
N MET A 181 -5.85 -10.92 -19.15
CA MET A 181 -6.94 -11.88 -19.40
C MET A 181 -7.86 -11.42 -20.54
N ILE A 182 -8.25 -10.15 -20.56
CA ILE A 182 -9.08 -9.59 -21.64
C ILE A 182 -8.31 -9.61 -22.97
N SER A 183 -7.02 -9.26 -22.95
CA SER A 183 -6.18 -9.27 -24.15
C SER A 183 -5.99 -10.68 -24.71
N TYR A 184 -5.89 -11.69 -23.83
CA TYR A 184 -5.86 -13.10 -24.23
C TYR A 184 -7.17 -13.54 -24.87
N ALA A 185 -8.31 -13.15 -24.29
CA ALA A 185 -9.64 -13.50 -24.81
C ALA A 185 -9.99 -12.76 -26.11
N THR A 186 -9.56 -11.51 -26.27
CA THR A 186 -9.86 -10.68 -27.44
C THR A 186 -8.66 -9.76 -27.77
N PRO A 187 -7.72 -10.18 -28.64
CA PRO A 187 -6.50 -9.42 -28.90
C PRO A 187 -6.77 -8.06 -29.55
N TRP A 188 -7.85 -7.91 -30.31
CA TRP A 188 -8.27 -6.61 -30.89
C TRP A 188 -8.63 -5.55 -29.85
N PHE A 189 -8.98 -5.96 -28.62
CA PHE A 189 -9.25 -5.04 -27.52
C PHE A 189 -8.04 -4.15 -27.19
N LEU A 190 -6.81 -4.63 -27.41
CA LEU A 190 -5.59 -3.86 -27.18
C LEU A 190 -5.55 -2.56 -27.98
N VAL A 191 -6.07 -2.57 -29.21
CA VAL A 191 -6.10 -1.37 -30.06
C VAL A 191 -7.02 -0.31 -29.45
N ALA A 192 -8.15 -0.70 -28.87
CA ALA A 192 -9.06 0.19 -28.16
C ALA A 192 -8.52 0.61 -26.78
N LEU A 193 -7.70 -0.24 -26.14
CA LEU A 193 -7.07 0.04 -24.85
C LEU A 193 -6.05 1.18 -24.94
N VAL A 194 -5.34 1.34 -26.06
CA VAL A 194 -4.33 2.41 -26.24
C VAL A 194 -4.91 3.82 -26.07
N PRO A 195 -5.94 4.26 -26.83
CA PRO A 195 -6.52 5.59 -26.64
C PRO A 195 -7.19 5.74 -25.27
N LEU A 196 -7.81 4.68 -24.75
CA LEU A 196 -8.40 4.67 -23.40
C LEU A 196 -7.34 4.86 -22.31
N GLY A 197 -6.19 4.21 -22.44
CA GLY A 197 -5.06 4.31 -21.53
C GLY A 197 -4.44 5.70 -21.53
N ILE A 198 -4.36 6.34 -22.69
CA ILE A 198 -3.93 7.75 -22.80
C ILE A 198 -4.91 8.66 -22.07
N ALA A 199 -6.22 8.48 -22.27
CA ALA A 199 -7.24 9.27 -21.56
C ALA A 199 -7.16 9.06 -20.05
N PHE A 200 -7.05 7.82 -19.58
CA PHE A 200 -6.86 7.50 -18.15
C PHE A 200 -5.58 8.10 -17.58
N TYR A 201 -4.49 8.09 -18.33
CA TYR A 201 -3.25 8.73 -17.89
C TYR A 201 -3.43 10.24 -17.66
N PHE A 202 -4.11 10.94 -18.57
CA PHE A 202 -4.43 12.35 -18.37
C PHE A 202 -5.32 12.57 -17.15
N ILE A 203 -6.40 11.79 -17.00
CA ILE A 203 -7.29 11.87 -15.84
C ILE A 203 -6.51 11.65 -14.54
N GLN A 204 -5.69 10.59 -14.48
CA GLN A 204 -4.87 10.28 -13.30
C GLN A 204 -3.86 11.38 -12.99
N LYS A 205 -3.28 12.01 -14.02
CA LYS A 205 -2.35 13.14 -13.86
C LYS A 205 -3.06 14.36 -13.26
N TYR A 206 -4.22 14.75 -13.81
CA TYR A 206 -4.99 15.88 -13.30
C TYR A 206 -5.50 15.62 -11.88
N PHE A 207 -6.06 14.43 -11.65
CA PHE A 207 -6.54 14.03 -10.33
C PHE A 207 -5.41 14.04 -9.30
N ARG A 208 -4.22 13.51 -9.64
CA ARG A 208 -3.08 13.52 -8.71
C ARG A 208 -2.64 14.93 -8.33
N VAL A 209 -2.63 15.88 -9.26
CA VAL A 209 -2.29 17.29 -8.96
C VAL A 209 -3.38 17.89 -8.07
N ALA A 210 -4.65 17.77 -8.46
CA ALA A 210 -5.77 18.32 -7.70
C ALA A 210 -5.87 17.73 -6.28
N SER A 211 -5.74 16.40 -6.12
CA SER A 211 -5.76 15.76 -4.80
C SER A 211 -4.59 16.21 -3.93
N LYS A 212 -3.42 16.44 -4.52
CA LYS A 212 -2.27 16.95 -3.77
C LYS A 212 -2.54 18.36 -3.26
N ASP A 213 -3.02 19.25 -4.12
CA ASP A 213 -3.30 20.63 -3.75
C ASP A 213 -4.45 20.70 -2.72
N LEU A 214 -5.45 19.83 -2.84
CA LEU A 214 -6.54 19.69 -1.87
C LEU A 214 -6.03 19.17 -0.51
N GLN A 215 -5.13 18.19 -0.51
CA GLN A 215 -4.50 17.67 0.72
C GLN A 215 -3.68 18.77 1.41
N GLU A 216 -2.88 19.53 0.65
CA GLU A 216 -2.12 20.67 1.19
C GLU A 216 -3.05 21.75 1.77
N LEU A 217 -4.20 21.99 1.14
CA LEU A 217 -5.20 22.91 1.65
C LEU A 217 -5.84 22.41 2.95
N ASP A 218 -6.29 21.14 2.99
CA ASP A 218 -6.88 20.53 4.19
C ASP A 218 -5.91 20.60 5.39
N ASP A 219 -4.67 20.17 5.18
CA ASP A 219 -3.60 20.23 6.21
C ASP A 219 -3.37 21.68 6.69
N SER A 220 -3.36 22.67 5.78
CA SER A 220 -3.17 24.09 6.13
C SER A 220 -4.36 24.72 6.86
N THR A 221 -5.58 24.19 6.68
CA THR A 221 -6.79 24.71 7.31
C THR A 221 -7.06 24.09 8.68
N GLN A 222 -6.65 22.84 8.90
CA GLN A 222 -6.81 22.17 10.20
C GLN A 222 -5.85 22.72 11.26
N LEU A 223 -4.64 23.13 10.86
CA LEU A 223 -3.63 23.60 11.81
C LEU A 223 -4.06 24.86 12.59
N PRO A 224 -4.50 25.96 11.95
CA PRO A 224 -4.95 27.16 12.67
C PRO A 224 -6.12 26.90 13.62
N LEU A 225 -7.03 25.98 13.26
CA LEU A 225 -8.14 25.60 14.12
C LEU A 225 -7.68 24.92 15.43
N LEU A 226 -6.67 24.06 15.34
CA LEU A 226 -6.07 23.42 16.51
C LEU A 226 -5.32 24.43 17.38
N CYS A 227 -4.55 25.35 16.78
CA CYS A 227 -3.85 26.42 17.51
C CYS A 227 -4.85 27.33 18.24
N HIS A 228 -5.91 27.79 17.55
CA HIS A 228 -6.94 28.64 18.15
C HIS A 228 -7.65 27.96 19.34
N PHE A 229 -7.89 26.65 19.24
CA PHE A 229 -8.49 25.87 20.33
C PHE A 229 -7.54 25.76 21.53
N SER A 230 -6.24 25.56 21.29
CA SER A 230 -5.21 25.53 22.33
C SER A 230 -5.13 26.87 23.06
N GLU A 231 -4.98 27.95 22.30
CA GLU A 231 -4.88 29.32 22.81
C GLU A 231 -6.13 29.72 23.60
N THR A 232 -7.33 29.34 23.12
CA THR A 232 -8.58 29.58 23.84
C THR A 232 -8.67 28.77 25.14
N ALA A 233 -8.15 27.55 25.17
CA ALA A 233 -8.16 26.71 26.37
C ALA A 233 -7.22 27.26 27.45
N GLU A 234 -6.06 27.77 27.07
CA GLU A 234 -5.09 28.40 27.96
C GLU A 234 -5.57 29.77 28.45
N GLY A 235 -6.08 30.60 27.54
CA GLY A 235 -6.64 31.92 27.82
C GLY A 235 -8.04 31.90 28.44
N LEU A 236 -8.61 30.73 28.74
CA LEU A 236 -10.02 30.58 29.12
C LEU A 236 -10.42 31.43 30.34
N THR A 237 -9.53 31.56 31.32
CA THR A 237 -9.77 32.34 32.54
C THR A 237 -9.84 33.83 32.23
N THR A 238 -8.96 34.34 31.38
CA THR A 238 -8.93 35.73 30.91
C THR A 238 -10.13 36.03 30.03
N ILE A 239 -10.44 35.17 29.06
CA ILE A 239 -11.60 35.33 28.15
C ILE A 239 -12.91 35.37 28.93
N ARG A 240 -13.03 34.58 30.02
CA ARG A 240 -14.22 34.60 30.88
C ARG A 240 -14.30 35.81 31.82
N ALA A 241 -13.18 36.48 32.08
CA ALA A 241 -13.11 37.60 33.02
C ALA A 241 -13.51 38.95 32.39
N PHE A 242 -13.42 39.07 31.06
CA PHE A 242 -13.84 40.24 30.27
C PHE A 242 -15.19 40.01 29.59
#